data_AF-A0A265NCX1-F1
#
_entry.id   AF-A0A265NCX1-F1
#
_cell.length_a   1.000
_cell.length_b   1.000
_cell.length_c   1.000
_cell.angle_alpha   90.00
_cell.angle_beta   90.00
_cell.angle_gamma   90.00
#
_symmetry.space_group_name_H-M   'P 1'
#
loop_
_entity.id
_entity.type
_entity.pdbx_description
1 polymer ?
#
loop_
_entity_poly.entity_id
_entity_poly.type
_entity_poly.pdbx_seq_one_letter_code
_entity_poly.pdbx_strand_id
1 'polypeptide(L)'
;MDRFDCLHFILGKALQRVKQVSKAKLSPYGVTPAQFGLLYFLWKKDGQPGSELGERLQLDSATVTGIIDRLEQGGFIERRFDRSDRRNKKIFLTEKGKSLEQPLCQKMNELDKELLSEFDEEEIKQFKNLLFDIGLKKRTKAGMFE
;
A
#
# COMPACT_ATOMS: atom_id res chain seq x y z
N MET A 1 -2.79 27.97 -22.69
CA MET A 1 -2.17 26.82 -22.01
C MET A 1 -3.05 26.55 -20.81
N ASP A 2 -3.89 25.52 -20.90
CA ASP A 2 -4.95 25.29 -19.93
C ASP A 2 -4.33 24.89 -18.58
N ARG A 3 -4.92 25.35 -17.47
CA ARG A 3 -4.35 25.19 -16.12
C ARG A 3 -4.37 23.74 -15.60
N PHE A 4 -4.77 22.80 -16.45
CA PHE A 4 -5.05 21.41 -16.12
C PHE A 4 -3.99 20.41 -16.60
N ASP A 5 -2.93 20.83 -17.31
CA ASP A 5 -1.92 19.90 -17.87
C ASP A 5 -0.76 19.55 -16.92
N CYS A 6 -0.74 20.09 -15.69
CA CYS A 6 0.35 19.79 -14.76
C CYS A 6 0.22 18.35 -14.24
N LEU A 7 1.13 17.46 -14.67
CA LEU A 7 1.17 16.04 -14.26
C LEU A 7 1.08 15.85 -12.75
N HIS A 8 1.81 16.66 -11.97
CA HIS A 8 1.77 16.63 -10.50
C HIS A 8 0.34 16.84 -9.96
N PHE A 9 -0.37 17.81 -10.53
CA PHE A 9 -1.73 18.13 -10.13
C PHE A 9 -2.71 17.02 -10.53
N ILE A 10 -2.68 16.55 -11.78
CA ILE A 10 -3.57 15.49 -12.28
C ILE A 10 -3.35 14.19 -11.49
N LEU A 11 -2.09 13.78 -11.30
CA LEU A 11 -1.74 12.58 -10.53
C LEU A 11 -2.20 12.72 -9.07
N GLY A 12 -2.04 13.90 -8.48
CA GLY A 12 -2.54 14.21 -7.13
C GLY A 12 -4.07 14.07 -7.03
N LYS A 13 -4.81 14.59 -8.01
CA LYS A 13 -6.28 14.48 -8.08
C LYS A 13 -6.74 13.03 -8.28
N ALA A 14 -6.09 12.28 -9.18
CA ALA A 14 -6.36 10.86 -9.40
C ALA A 14 -6.12 10.07 -8.11
N LEU A 15 -4.97 10.26 -7.44
CA LEU A 15 -4.65 9.60 -6.18
C LEU A 15 -5.66 9.96 -5.07
N GLN A 16 -6.10 11.23 -5.00
CA GLN A 16 -7.13 11.64 -4.05
C GLN A 16 -8.45 10.89 -4.27
N ARG A 17 -8.89 10.77 -5.53
CA ARG A 17 -10.10 10.02 -5.90
C ARG A 17 -9.96 8.55 -5.55
N VAL A 18 -8.85 7.90 -5.93
CA VAL A 18 -8.54 6.51 -5.57
C VAL A 18 -8.62 6.31 -4.06
N LYS A 19 -7.93 7.13 -3.26
CA LYS A 19 -7.95 7.04 -1.80
C LYS A 19 -9.36 7.15 -1.21
N GLN A 20 -10.21 8.02 -1.74
CA GLN A 20 -11.59 8.17 -1.27
C GLN A 20 -12.42 6.91 -1.55
N VAL A 21 -12.33 6.36 -2.77
CA VAL A 21 -13.09 5.15 -3.14
C VAL A 21 -12.56 3.93 -2.37
N SER A 22 -11.23 3.77 -2.26
CA SER A 22 -10.63 2.69 -1.48
C SER A 22 -11.06 2.76 -0.02
N LYS A 23 -11.10 3.96 0.58
CA LYS A 23 -11.57 4.12 1.97
C LYS A 23 -13.00 3.61 2.14
N ALA A 24 -13.90 3.90 1.20
CA ALA A 24 -15.28 3.43 1.25
C ALA A 24 -15.41 1.90 1.11
N LYS A 25 -14.57 1.28 0.27
CA LYS A 25 -14.57 -0.19 0.06
C LYS A 25 -13.93 -0.95 1.24
N LEU A 26 -12.95 -0.35 1.91
CA LEU A 26 -12.20 -0.98 3.01
C LEU A 26 -12.81 -0.71 4.40
N SER A 27 -13.60 0.36 4.57
CA SER A 27 -14.19 0.71 5.86
C SER A 27 -15.07 -0.38 6.49
N PRO A 28 -15.82 -1.23 5.75
CA PRO A 28 -16.58 -2.33 6.36
C PRO A 28 -15.71 -3.36 7.07
N TYR A 29 -14.42 -3.41 6.75
CA TYR A 29 -13.44 -4.32 7.37
C TYR A 29 -12.64 -3.64 8.48
N GLY A 30 -12.91 -2.38 8.79
CA GLY A 30 -12.16 -1.60 9.77
C GLY A 30 -10.72 -1.28 9.32
N VAL A 31 -10.46 -1.29 8.01
CA VAL A 31 -9.14 -1.06 7.42
C VAL A 31 -9.11 0.23 6.61
N THR A 32 -8.05 1.02 6.79
CA THR A 32 -7.77 2.21 5.96
C THR A 32 -6.85 1.87 4.79
N PRO A 33 -6.78 2.69 3.72
CA PRO A 33 -5.88 2.42 2.59
C PRO A 33 -4.40 2.26 2.99
N ALA A 34 -3.92 3.04 3.98
CA ALA A 34 -2.54 2.93 4.47
C ALA A 34 -2.30 1.62 5.23
N GLN A 35 -3.27 1.19 6.03
CA GLN A 35 -3.23 -0.10 6.72
C GLN A 35 -3.30 -1.28 5.74
N PHE A 36 -4.14 -1.17 4.70
CA PHE A 36 -4.19 -2.15 3.61
C PHE A 36 -2.82 -2.30 2.93
N GLY A 37 -2.12 -1.19 2.65
CA GLY A 37 -0.78 -1.25 2.07
C GLY A 37 0.22 -2.03 2.94
N LEU A 38 0.17 -1.84 4.26
CA LEU A 38 1.02 -2.59 5.18
C LEU A 38 0.66 -4.09 5.20
N LEU A 39 -0.63 -4.41 5.30
CA LEU A 39 -1.12 -5.79 5.24
C LEU A 39 -0.75 -6.47 3.93
N TYR A 40 -0.85 -5.76 2.79
CA TYR A 40 -0.47 -6.25 1.47
C TYR A 40 0.99 -6.71 1.43
N PHE A 41 1.91 -5.92 1.98
CA PHE A 41 3.31 -6.33 2.05
C PHE A 41 3.54 -7.52 2.98
N LEU A 42 2.79 -7.62 4.08
CA LEU A 42 2.87 -8.77 4.99
C LEU A 42 2.29 -10.06 4.37
N TRP A 43 1.19 -9.99 3.60
CA TRP A 43 0.65 -11.15 2.89
C TRP A 43 1.65 -11.69 1.85
N LYS A 44 2.42 -10.80 1.20
CA LYS A 44 3.50 -11.21 0.28
C LYS A 44 4.70 -11.80 1.00
N LYS A 45 5.04 -11.29 2.19
CA LYS A 45 6.17 -11.76 3.00
C LYS A 45 5.90 -11.43 4.46
N ASP A 46 5.55 -12.43 5.26
CA ASP A 46 5.30 -12.20 6.68
C ASP A 46 6.61 -12.02 7.47
N GLY A 47 6.53 -11.50 8.70
CA GLY A 47 7.69 -11.38 9.59
C GLY A 47 8.71 -10.32 9.16
N GLN A 48 8.25 -9.19 8.63
CA GLN A 48 9.11 -8.10 8.17
C GLN A 48 9.39 -7.07 9.29
N PRO A 49 10.57 -6.43 9.31
CA PRO A 49 10.83 -5.29 10.19
C PRO A 49 9.89 -4.12 9.87
N GLY A 50 9.47 -3.37 10.89
CA GLY A 50 8.66 -2.16 10.70
C GLY A 50 9.34 -1.12 9.81
N SER A 51 10.68 -1.00 9.90
CA SER A 51 11.47 -0.12 9.04
C SER A 51 11.39 -0.50 7.55
N GLU A 52 11.51 -1.79 7.22
CA GLU A 52 11.39 -2.27 5.83
C GLU A 52 9.99 -2.01 5.27
N LEU A 53 8.95 -2.20 6.08
CA LEU A 53 7.56 -1.88 5.70
C LEU A 53 7.41 -0.38 5.42
N GLY A 54 8.03 0.48 6.24
CA GLY A 54 8.04 1.92 6.05
C GLY A 54 8.72 2.38 4.77
N GLU A 55 9.91 1.84 4.49
CA GLU A 55 10.64 2.12 3.26
C GLU A 55 9.83 1.71 2.01
N ARG A 56 9.21 0.52 2.03
CA ARG A 56 8.37 0.03 0.92
C ARG A 56 7.12 0.88 0.70
N LEU A 57 6.53 1.39 1.77
CA LEU A 57 5.36 2.27 1.72
C LEU A 57 5.74 3.74 1.47
N GLN A 58 7.04 4.08 1.43
CA GLN A 58 7.55 5.45 1.36
C GLN A 58 6.98 6.34 2.48
N LEU A 59 6.91 5.80 3.69
CA LEU A 59 6.40 6.48 4.88
C LEU A 59 7.51 6.69 5.91
N ASP A 60 7.43 7.81 6.62
CA ASP A 60 8.31 8.08 7.75
C ASP A 60 8.04 7.10 8.92
N SER A 61 9.02 7.00 9.82
CA SER A 61 8.97 6.06 10.95
C SER A 61 7.81 6.31 11.90
N ALA A 62 7.41 7.56 12.13
CA ALA A 62 6.31 7.91 13.02
C ALA A 62 4.97 7.47 12.43
N THR A 63 4.76 7.73 11.13
CA THR A 63 3.55 7.30 10.41
C THR A 63 3.44 5.77 10.41
N VAL A 64 4.52 5.06 10.10
CA VAL A 64 4.52 3.58 10.06
C VAL A 64 4.26 2.99 11.43
N THR A 65 4.89 3.54 12.46
CA THR A 65 4.65 3.12 13.85
C THR A 65 3.18 3.26 14.21
N GLY A 66 2.56 4.41 13.89
CA GLY A 66 1.14 4.63 14.14
C GLY A 66 0.21 3.71 13.33
N ILE A 67 0.60 3.28 12.13
CA ILE A 67 -0.17 2.28 11.36
C ILE A 67 -0.07 0.91 12.05
N ILE A 68 1.14 0.51 12.44
CA ILE A 68 1.38 -0.77 13.14
C ILE A 68 0.62 -0.80 14.47
N ASP A 69 0.66 0.26 15.27
CA ASP A 69 -0.07 0.33 16.54
C ASP A 69 -1.57 0.10 16.35
N ARG A 70 -2.19 0.75 15.35
CA ARG A 70 -3.62 0.60 15.07
C ARG A 70 -3.97 -0.79 14.54
N LEU A 71 -3.10 -1.39 13.73
CA LEU A 71 -3.31 -2.76 13.24
C LEU A 71 -3.15 -3.80 14.35
N GLU A 72 -2.22 -3.59 15.28
CA GLU A 72 -2.02 -4.44 16.45
C GLU A 72 -3.20 -4.32 17.42
N GLN A 73 -3.66 -3.09 17.70
CA GLN A 73 -4.89 -2.83 18.47
C GLN A 73 -6.13 -3.45 17.83
N GLY A 74 -6.21 -3.44 16.49
CA GLY A 74 -7.27 -4.11 15.74
C GLY A 74 -7.17 -5.64 15.74
N GLY A 75 -6.09 -6.21 16.30
CA GLY A 75 -5.82 -7.64 16.35
C GLY A 75 -5.50 -8.24 14.99
N PHE A 76 -5.02 -7.45 14.02
CA PHE A 76 -4.67 -7.93 12.69
C PHE A 76 -3.22 -8.39 12.61
N ILE A 77 -2.34 -7.77 13.37
CA ILE A 77 -0.91 -8.09 13.44
C ILE A 77 -0.46 -8.21 14.89
N GLU A 78 0.75 -8.72 15.06
CA GLU A 78 1.46 -8.74 16.34
C GLU A 78 2.95 -8.48 16.15
N ARG A 79 3.59 -7.85 17.14
CA ARG A 79 5.03 -7.67 17.18
C ARG A 79 5.70 -8.84 17.93
N ARG A 80 6.59 -9.55 17.25
CA ARG A 80 7.41 -10.60 17.88
C ARG A 80 8.88 -10.20 17.84
N PHE A 81 9.61 -10.54 18.91
CA PHE A 81 11.06 -10.37 18.93
C PHE A 81 11.70 -11.33 17.93
N ASP A 82 12.67 -10.83 17.15
CA ASP A 82 13.54 -11.73 16.41
C ASP A 82 14.43 -12.50 17.41
N ARG A 83 14.47 -13.83 17.26
CA ARG A 83 15.36 -14.68 18.08
C ARG A 83 16.83 -14.42 17.78
N SER A 84 17.14 -13.91 16.58
CA SER A 84 18.52 -13.61 16.13
C SER A 84 18.99 -12.20 16.51
N ASP A 85 18.09 -11.22 16.66
CA ASP A 85 18.43 -9.86 17.07
C ASP A 85 17.28 -9.25 17.90
N ARG A 86 17.41 -9.32 19.23
CA ARG A 86 16.41 -8.82 20.19
C ARG A 86 16.14 -7.32 20.06
N ARG A 87 16.98 -6.57 19.32
CA ARG A 87 16.79 -5.14 19.08
C ARG A 87 15.76 -4.85 17.99
N ASN A 88 15.37 -5.85 17.20
CA ASN A 88 14.45 -5.68 16.08
C ASN A 88 13.17 -6.50 16.29
N LYS A 89 12.06 -5.80 16.56
CA LYS A 89 10.72 -6.41 16.54
C LYS A 89 10.26 -6.55 15.09
N LYS A 90 9.89 -7.77 14.72
CA LYS A 90 9.27 -8.09 13.41
C LYS A 90 7.76 -8.09 13.55
N ILE A 91 7.10 -7.69 12.47
CA ILE A 91 5.65 -7.63 12.38
C ILE A 91 5.15 -8.91 11.73
N PHE A 92 4.21 -9.57 12.40
CA PHE A 92 3.60 -10.81 11.92
C PHE A 92 2.09 -10.65 11.78
N LEU A 93 1.51 -11.33 10.79
CA LEU A 93 0.06 -11.45 10.68
C LEU A 93 -0.48 -12.40 11.74
N THR A 94 -1.58 -12.00 12.37
CA THR A 94 -2.45 -12.92 13.12
C THR A 94 -3.34 -13.71 12.17
N GLU A 95 -4.03 -14.73 12.66
CA GLU A 95 -5.06 -15.44 11.85
C GLU A 95 -6.16 -14.50 11.36
N LYS A 96 -6.56 -13.51 12.18
CA LYS A 96 -7.50 -12.46 11.76
C LYS A 96 -6.94 -11.64 10.60
N GLY A 97 -5.67 -11.23 10.67
CA GLY A 97 -4.99 -10.49 9.60
C GLY A 97 -4.85 -11.30 8.30
N LYS A 98 -4.57 -12.60 8.39
CA LYS A 98 -4.53 -13.50 7.23
C LYS A 98 -5.90 -13.65 6.59
N SER A 99 -6.95 -13.82 7.39
CA SER A 99 -8.32 -13.99 6.88
C SER A 99 -8.84 -12.80 6.07
N LEU A 100 -8.21 -11.62 6.21
CA LEU A 100 -8.57 -10.42 5.45
C LEU A 100 -7.96 -10.36 4.04
N GLU A 101 -6.98 -11.19 3.69
CA GLU A 101 -6.28 -11.10 2.40
C GLU A 101 -7.26 -11.20 1.23
N GLN A 102 -8.00 -12.30 1.16
CA GLN A 102 -8.92 -12.57 0.07
C GLN A 102 -10.03 -11.51 -0.06
N PRO A 103 -10.81 -11.18 1.00
CA PRO A 103 -11.89 -10.21 0.86
C PRO A 103 -11.39 -8.80 0.54
N LEU A 104 -10.26 -8.36 1.11
CA LEU A 104 -9.73 -7.03 0.82
C LEU A 104 -9.13 -6.94 -0.58
N CYS A 105 -8.38 -7.96 -1.02
CA CYS A 105 -7.88 -8.01 -2.40
C CYS A 105 -9.04 -8.03 -3.42
N GLN A 106 -10.12 -8.76 -3.13
CA GLN A 106 -11.31 -8.76 -3.99
C GLN A 106 -11.92 -7.35 -4.08
N LYS A 107 -12.06 -6.64 -2.96
CA LYS A 107 -12.61 -5.27 -2.96
C LYS A 107 -11.74 -4.27 -3.72
N MET A 108 -10.42 -4.44 -3.66
CA MET A 108 -9.50 -3.62 -4.44
C MET A 108 -9.54 -3.97 -5.94
N ASN A 109 -9.69 -5.25 -6.30
CA ASN A 109 -9.88 -5.66 -7.70
C ASN A 109 -11.20 -5.14 -8.27
N GLU A 110 -12.28 -5.12 -7.49
CA GLU A 110 -13.56 -4.50 -7.88
C GLU A 110 -13.38 -3.00 -8.14
N LEU A 111 -12.67 -2.30 -7.24
CA LEU A 111 -12.35 -0.89 -7.40
C LEU A 111 -11.53 -0.64 -8.67
N ASP A 112 -10.51 -1.44 -8.95
CA ASP A 112 -9.69 -1.31 -10.15
C ASP A 112 -10.54 -1.46 -11.42
N LYS A 113 -11.46 -2.42 -11.43
CA LYS A 113 -12.41 -2.60 -12.55
C LYS A 113 -13.35 -1.41 -12.72
N GLU A 114 -13.86 -0.84 -11.62
CA GLU A 114 -14.73 0.33 -11.65
C GLU A 114 -13.98 1.59 -12.14
N LEU A 115 -12.73 1.79 -11.73
CA LEU A 115 -11.94 2.95 -12.13
C LEU A 115 -11.43 2.88 -13.57
N LEU A 116 -11.24 1.66 -14.08
CA LEU A 116 -10.64 1.42 -15.39
C LEU A 116 -11.67 0.93 -16.42
N SER A 117 -12.97 1.00 -16.12
CA SER A 117 -14.03 0.41 -16.96
C SER A 117 -14.16 1.02 -18.36
N GLU A 118 -13.65 2.22 -18.55
CA GLU A 118 -13.70 2.96 -19.83
C GLU A 118 -12.44 2.77 -20.69
N PHE A 119 -11.44 2.05 -20.18
CA PHE A 119 -10.17 1.81 -20.86
C PHE A 119 -10.09 0.36 -21.36
N ASP A 120 -9.41 0.16 -22.47
CA ASP A 120 -9.11 -1.20 -22.95
C ASP A 120 -7.92 -1.83 -22.19
N GLU A 121 -7.71 -3.14 -22.41
CA GLU A 121 -6.67 -3.89 -21.71
C GLU A 121 -5.25 -3.39 -22.01
N GLU A 122 -5.00 -2.90 -23.22
CA GLU A 122 -3.69 -2.42 -23.65
C GLU A 122 -3.40 -1.04 -23.06
N GLU A 123 -4.39 -0.13 -23.05
CA GLU A 123 -4.32 1.16 -22.36
C GLU A 123 -4.04 0.97 -20.86
N ILE A 124 -4.77 0.06 -20.20
CA ILE A 124 -4.57 -0.25 -18.77
C ILE A 124 -3.15 -0.77 -18.53
N LYS A 125 -2.66 -1.66 -19.39
CA LYS A 125 -1.32 -2.24 -19.28
C LYS A 125 -0.24 -1.18 -19.46
N GLN A 126 -0.36 -0.33 -20.47
CA GLN A 126 0.57 0.78 -20.69
C GLN A 126 0.56 1.76 -19.51
N PHE A 127 -0.61 2.13 -19.02
CA PHE A 127 -0.75 2.99 -17.84
C PHE A 127 -0.08 2.40 -16.60
N LYS A 128 -0.30 1.10 -16.31
CA LYS A 128 0.34 0.40 -15.19
C LYS A 128 1.86 0.37 -15.31
N ASN A 129 2.39 0.14 -16.52
CA ASN A 129 3.84 0.14 -16.75
C ASN A 129 4.44 1.52 -16.47
N LEU A 130 3.83 2.60 -17.00
CA LEU A 130 4.29 3.97 -16.76
C LEU A 130 4.26 4.34 -15.27
N LEU A 131 3.19 3.98 -14.55
CA LEU A 131 3.11 4.21 -13.10
C LEU A 131 4.14 3.40 -12.32
N PHE A 132 4.41 2.16 -12.73
CA PHE A 132 5.43 1.32 -12.12
C PHE A 132 6.82 1.95 -12.25
N ASP A 133 7.15 2.43 -13.46
CA ASP A 133 8.43 3.09 -13.74
C ASP A 133 8.61 4.39 -12.95
N ILE A 134 7.54 5.17 -12.77
CA ILE A 134 7.58 6.43 -12.01
C ILE A 134 7.62 6.18 -10.49
N GLY A 135 6.81 5.25 -9.99
CA GLY A 135 6.51 5.14 -8.56
C GLY A 135 7.26 4.04 -7.80
N LEU A 136 7.70 2.98 -8.49
CA LEU A 136 8.19 1.74 -7.86
C LEU A 136 9.57 1.27 -8.35
N LYS A 137 10.14 1.87 -9.40
CA LYS A 137 11.58 1.70 -9.69
C LYS A 137 12.39 2.17 -8.47
N LYS A 138 13.22 1.28 -7.93
CA LYS A 138 14.09 1.61 -6.80
C LYS A 138 14.96 2.80 -7.17
N ARG A 139 14.94 3.86 -6.36
CA ARG A 139 16.02 4.86 -6.37
C ARG A 139 17.32 4.13 -6.02
N THR A 140 18.16 3.86 -6.99
CA THR A 140 19.57 3.54 -6.73
C THR A 140 20.19 4.74 -6.03
N LYS A 141 21.12 4.52 -5.08
CA LYS A 141 21.73 5.56 -4.22
C LYS A 141 22.50 6.69 -4.96
N ALA A 142 22.32 6.87 -6.26
CA ALA A 142 23.02 7.84 -7.09
C ALA A 142 22.10 8.64 -8.04
N GLY A 143 20.82 8.86 -7.68
CA GLY A 143 20.02 9.97 -8.24
C GLY A 143 19.87 10.06 -9.78
N MET A 144 20.14 8.98 -10.52
CA MET A 144 19.94 8.92 -11.98
C MET A 144 19.03 7.74 -12.31
N PHE A 145 18.10 8.00 -13.23
CA PHE A 145 17.16 7.04 -13.76
C PHE A 145 17.89 6.18 -14.81
N GLU A 146 17.86 4.86 -14.64
CA GLU A 146 18.06 3.89 -15.73
C GLU A 146 16.81 2.98 -15.81
#